data_AF-J9EJS0-F1
#
_entry.id   AF-J9EJS0-F1
#
_cell.length_a   1.000
_cell.length_b   1.000
_cell.length_c   1.000
_cell.angle_alpha   90.00
_cell.angle_beta   90.00
_cell.angle_gamma   90.00
#
_symmetry.space_group_name_H-M   'P 1'
#
loop_
_entity.id
_entity.type
_entity.pdbx_description
1 polymer ?
#
loop_
_entity_poly.entity_id
_entity_poly.type
_entity_poly.pdbx_seq_one_letter_code
_entity_poly.pdbx_strand_id
1 'polypeptide(L)'
;GRNQNTLCSGSLSSCGYAWLIVGQSLYVWKYDAEDDYIGAPAVLNLPPSGLPYNAQTVCVYKRQGFSTLGIIAVTPEGVVRHWSMPDRQFSDSSVDLDREVALSLTRINLQSSEGICFLLATTTCSLFLLNVNASIAPTPGKRQRLSSEITIKTIHTNARSGISGKLASAIFGEGRQSGAKKKFRLVKALVYEQSNGDLVNSRSNASGSSNSIVAKNMHILAATEHHLHSYSIKDSAKIWSCELTNIASEHFASNLWNSYDVEEYSQWHEEIKTWILDAVNIRNGALVLFA
;
A
#
# COMPACT_ATOMS: atom_id res chain seq x y z
N GLY A 1 31.98 -14.60 15.63
CA GLY A 1 30.56 -14.20 15.57
C GLY A 1 30.49 -12.82 14.96
N ARG A 2 29.94 -12.68 13.76
CA ARG A 2 29.70 -11.36 13.15
C ARG A 2 28.39 -10.84 13.73
N ASN A 3 28.44 -9.70 14.41
CA ASN A 3 27.26 -8.92 14.75
C ASN A 3 26.54 -8.57 13.45
N GLN A 4 25.53 -9.37 13.08
CA GLN A 4 24.51 -8.93 12.15
C GLN A 4 23.75 -7.85 12.90
N ASN A 5 23.93 -6.58 12.53
CA ASN A 5 23.01 -5.52 12.94
C ASN A 5 21.60 -6.05 12.66
N THR A 6 20.88 -6.38 13.72
CA THR A 6 19.54 -6.94 13.58
C THR A 6 18.68 -5.79 13.11
N LEU A 7 18.42 -5.74 11.79
CA LEU A 7 17.57 -4.72 11.21
C LEU A 7 16.23 -4.79 11.92
N CYS A 8 15.87 -3.68 12.57
CA CYS A 8 14.58 -3.52 13.21
C CYS A 8 13.76 -2.49 12.44
N SER A 9 12.46 -2.70 12.41
CA SER A 9 11.52 -1.80 11.75
C SER A 9 10.26 -1.73 12.60
N GLY A 10 9.80 -0.51 12.91
CA GLY A 10 8.64 -0.29 13.76
C GLY A 10 7.63 0.64 13.11
N SER A 11 6.38 0.53 13.51
CA SER A 11 5.31 1.40 13.07
C SER A 11 4.17 1.41 14.09
N LEU A 12 3.24 2.35 13.93
CA LEU A 12 2.08 2.53 14.78
C LEU A 12 0.82 2.67 13.92
N SER A 13 -0.31 2.29 14.51
CA SER A 13 -1.63 2.36 13.89
C SER A 13 -2.52 3.30 14.69
N SER A 14 -3.39 4.02 14.00
CA SER A 14 -4.39 4.90 14.61
C SER A 14 -5.38 4.18 15.53
N CYS A 15 -5.37 2.83 15.58
CA CYS A 15 -6.20 2.05 16.50
C CYS A 15 -5.60 1.87 17.91
N GLY A 16 -4.47 2.53 18.21
CA GLY A 16 -3.82 2.52 19.54
C GLY A 16 -2.70 1.48 19.71
N TYR A 17 -2.29 0.83 18.63
CA TYR A 17 -1.29 -0.25 18.66
C TYR A 17 -0.03 0.11 17.90
N ALA A 18 1.09 -0.32 18.45
CA ALA A 18 2.40 -0.24 17.84
C ALA A 18 2.94 -1.65 17.61
N TRP A 19 3.84 -1.76 16.63
CA TRP A 19 4.55 -2.99 16.39
C TRP A 19 6.02 -2.74 16.05
N LEU A 20 6.83 -3.73 16.36
CA LEU A 20 8.26 -3.77 16.08
C LEU A 20 8.61 -5.14 15.50
N ILE A 21 9.38 -5.13 14.44
CA ILE A 21 9.95 -6.33 13.84
C ILE A 21 11.42 -6.42 14.24
N VAL A 22 11.84 -7.57 14.76
CA VAL A 22 13.24 -7.89 15.06
C VAL A 22 13.52 -9.29 14.54
N GLY A 23 14.34 -9.38 13.48
CA GLY A 23 14.53 -10.66 12.78
C GLY A 23 13.20 -11.15 12.20
N GLN A 24 12.74 -12.33 12.60
CA GLN A 24 11.45 -12.92 12.18
C GLN A 24 10.31 -12.69 13.19
N SER A 25 10.62 -12.09 14.35
CA SER A 25 9.64 -11.87 15.41
C SER A 25 8.93 -10.52 15.23
N LEU A 26 7.60 -10.55 15.28
CA LEU A 26 6.73 -9.38 15.31
C LEU A 26 6.21 -9.20 16.74
N TYR A 27 6.56 -8.07 17.35
CA TYR A 27 6.09 -7.65 18.67
C TYR A 27 4.96 -6.64 18.48
N VAL A 28 3.81 -6.84 19.13
CA VAL A 28 2.65 -5.95 19.03
C VAL A 28 2.15 -5.59 20.42
N TRP A 29 1.99 -4.29 20.71
CA TRP A 29 1.51 -3.81 22.01
C TRP A 29 0.59 -2.59 21.85
N LYS A 30 -0.21 -2.34 22.88
CA LYS A 30 -1.04 -1.15 23.00
C LYS A 30 -0.16 -0.01 23.53
N TYR A 31 -0.11 1.13 22.83
CA TYR A 31 0.65 2.30 23.30
C TYR A 31 -0.25 3.38 23.92
N ASP A 32 -1.56 3.30 23.70
CA ASP A 32 -2.58 4.18 24.29
C ASP A 32 -3.28 3.52 25.50
N ALA A 33 -2.56 2.70 26.25
CA ALA A 33 -3.09 2.12 27.48
C ALA A 33 -3.16 3.20 28.58
N GLU A 34 -4.29 3.28 29.30
CA GLU A 34 -4.34 4.03 30.55
C GLU A 34 -3.36 3.39 31.55
N ASP A 35 -2.81 4.22 32.45
CA ASP A 35 -1.55 4.04 33.18
C ASP A 35 -1.36 2.72 33.97
N ASP A 36 -2.39 1.88 34.10
CA ASP A 36 -2.37 0.66 34.92
C ASP A 36 -2.28 -0.67 34.14
N TYR A 37 -2.18 -0.68 32.81
CA TYR A 37 -2.07 -1.94 32.05
C TYR A 37 -0.87 -1.98 31.08
N ILE A 38 0.32 -2.23 31.63
CA ILE A 38 1.52 -2.63 30.87
C ILE A 38 1.44 -4.15 30.61
N GLY A 39 0.58 -4.55 29.68
CA GLY A 39 0.56 -5.93 29.19
C GLY A 39 1.83 -6.24 28.40
N ALA A 40 2.38 -7.45 28.56
CA ALA A 40 3.47 -7.92 27.71
C ALA A 40 3.06 -7.87 26.21
N PRO A 41 3.97 -7.54 25.29
CA PRO A 41 3.66 -7.52 23.87
C PRO A 41 3.26 -8.91 23.40
N ALA A 42 2.27 -8.99 22.51
CA ALA A 42 2.02 -10.20 21.75
C ALA A 42 3.21 -10.45 20.81
N VAL A 43 3.76 -11.66 20.85
CA VAL A 43 4.92 -12.05 20.03
C VAL A 43 4.48 -13.08 19.00
N LEU A 44 4.68 -12.75 17.72
CA LEU A 44 4.22 -13.55 16.60
C LEU A 44 5.40 -13.86 15.67
N ASN A 45 5.33 -15.01 14.99
CA ASN A 45 6.34 -15.39 14.00
C ASN A 45 5.87 -15.01 12.60
N LEU A 46 6.63 -14.13 11.95
CA LEU A 46 6.40 -13.77 10.55
C LEU A 46 6.63 -14.99 9.64
N PRO A 47 5.97 -15.07 8.47
CA PRO A 47 6.23 -16.13 7.50
C PRO A 47 7.69 -16.08 7.06
N PRO A 48 8.37 -17.22 6.85
CA PRO A 48 9.77 -17.23 6.42
C PRO A 48 9.99 -16.38 5.16
N SER A 49 11.09 -15.63 5.14
CA SER A 49 11.48 -14.75 4.04
C SER A 49 12.99 -14.82 3.84
N GLY A 50 13.43 -14.72 2.59
CA GLY A 50 14.85 -14.59 2.24
C GLY A 50 15.33 -13.14 2.29
N LEU A 51 14.41 -12.18 2.47
CA LEU A 51 14.67 -10.75 2.45
C LEU A 51 14.31 -10.11 3.81
N PRO A 52 14.89 -8.94 4.14
CA PRO A 52 14.54 -8.22 5.37
C PRO A 52 13.08 -7.77 5.38
N TYR A 53 12.40 -7.93 6.52
CA TYR A 53 11.05 -7.42 6.71
C TYR A 53 11.01 -5.90 6.88
N ASN A 54 9.86 -5.31 6.58
CA ASN A 54 9.57 -3.90 6.76
C ASN A 54 8.26 -3.75 7.54
N ALA A 55 8.23 -2.89 8.56
CA ALA A 55 7.01 -2.63 9.33
C ALA A 55 5.87 -2.08 8.48
N GLN A 56 6.17 -1.47 7.32
CA GLN A 56 5.17 -0.99 6.36
C GLN A 56 4.40 -2.12 5.67
N THR A 57 4.90 -3.36 5.64
CA THR A 57 4.18 -4.52 5.07
C THR A 57 3.36 -5.28 6.12
N VAL A 58 3.23 -4.72 7.33
CA VAL A 58 2.39 -5.22 8.41
C VAL A 58 1.31 -4.21 8.71
N CYS A 59 0.09 -4.68 8.94
CA CYS A 59 -1.02 -3.86 9.37
C CYS A 59 -1.69 -4.46 10.60
N VAL A 60 -1.71 -3.68 11.68
CA VAL A 60 -2.47 -3.97 12.91
C VAL A 60 -3.76 -3.16 12.90
N TYR A 61 -4.89 -3.82 13.11
CA TYR A 61 -6.20 -3.19 12.97
C TYR A 61 -7.20 -3.70 14.02
N LYS A 62 -8.22 -2.87 14.29
CA LYS A 62 -9.42 -3.28 15.03
C LYS A 62 -10.61 -3.37 14.08
N ARG A 63 -11.40 -4.43 14.20
CA ARG A 63 -12.68 -4.52 13.49
C ARG A 63 -13.73 -3.74 14.29
N GLN A 64 -14.52 -2.92 13.61
CA GLN A 64 -15.57 -2.15 14.28
C GLN A 64 -16.57 -3.10 14.96
N GLY A 65 -16.88 -2.83 16.23
CA GLY A 65 -17.74 -3.70 17.05
C GLY A 65 -17.05 -4.92 17.66
N PHE A 66 -15.74 -5.12 17.44
CA PHE A 66 -14.97 -6.18 18.08
C PHE A 66 -13.88 -5.57 18.98
N SER A 67 -13.70 -6.16 20.15
CA SER A 67 -12.65 -5.75 21.11
C SER A 67 -11.26 -6.28 20.73
N THR A 68 -11.19 -7.30 19.88
CA THR A 68 -9.95 -7.99 19.54
C THR A 68 -9.28 -7.36 18.32
N LEU A 69 -7.94 -7.34 18.35
CA LEU A 69 -7.13 -6.87 17.23
C LEU A 69 -6.92 -7.99 16.20
N GLY A 70 -6.87 -7.61 14.93
CA GLY A 70 -6.40 -8.46 13.84
C GLY A 70 -5.07 -7.94 13.31
N ILE A 71 -4.28 -8.86 12.75
CA ILE A 71 -2.94 -8.57 12.22
C ILE A 71 -2.84 -9.22 10.86
N ILE A 72 -2.32 -8.49 9.88
CA ILE A 72 -1.93 -9.05 8.59
C ILE A 72 -0.50 -8.61 8.28
N ALA A 73 0.31 -9.54 7.78
CA ALA A 73 1.68 -9.29 7.37
C ALA A 73 1.92 -9.87 5.98
N VAL A 74 2.72 -9.17 5.18
CA VAL A 74 3.16 -9.63 3.86
C VAL A 74 4.69 -9.67 3.85
N THR A 75 5.26 -10.80 3.47
CA THR A 75 6.71 -10.90 3.27
C THR A 75 7.13 -10.08 2.04
N PRO A 76 8.40 -9.64 1.95
CA PRO A 76 8.95 -9.02 0.75
C PRO A 76 8.60 -9.75 -0.55
N GLU A 77 8.53 -11.09 -0.53
CA GLU A 77 8.24 -11.95 -1.69
C GLU A 77 6.74 -12.21 -1.94
N GLY A 78 5.84 -11.72 -1.07
CA GLY A 78 4.39 -11.82 -1.29
C GLY A 78 3.66 -12.92 -0.54
N VAL A 79 4.29 -13.59 0.43
CA VAL A 79 3.56 -14.50 1.33
C VAL A 79 2.73 -13.66 2.31
N VAL A 80 1.42 -13.89 2.32
CA VAL A 80 0.46 -13.17 3.16
C VAL A 80 0.09 -14.05 4.34
N ARG A 81 0.22 -13.52 5.56
CA ARG A 81 -0.25 -14.18 6.78
C ARG A 81 -1.20 -13.28 7.55
N HIS A 82 -2.33 -13.84 7.96
CA HIS A 82 -3.35 -13.15 8.72
C HIS A 82 -3.65 -13.86 10.04
N TRP A 83 -3.63 -13.09 11.12
CA TRP A 83 -4.12 -13.49 12.44
C TRP A 83 -5.43 -12.76 12.71
N SER A 84 -6.52 -13.52 12.83
CA SER A 84 -7.81 -12.97 13.26
C SER A 84 -7.77 -12.44 14.71
N MET A 85 -6.92 -13.07 15.54
CA MET A 85 -6.52 -12.64 16.87
C MET A 85 -5.10 -13.17 17.13
N PRO A 86 -4.25 -12.50 17.93
CA PRO A 86 -2.87 -12.92 18.15
C PRO A 86 -2.74 -14.36 18.69
N ASP A 87 -3.64 -14.76 19.59
CA ASP A 87 -3.61 -16.07 20.25
C ASP A 87 -4.28 -17.20 19.43
N ARG A 88 -4.74 -16.90 18.21
CA ARG A 88 -5.37 -17.89 17.32
C ARG A 88 -4.45 -18.31 16.19
N GLN A 89 -4.78 -19.44 15.58
CA GLN A 89 -4.13 -19.90 14.38
C GLN A 89 -4.25 -18.87 13.26
N PHE A 90 -3.17 -18.69 12.50
CA PHE A 90 -3.12 -17.84 11.33
C PHE A 90 -3.67 -18.53 10.07
N SER A 91 -4.04 -17.72 9.09
CA SER A 91 -4.30 -18.14 7.71
C SER A 91 -3.19 -17.60 6.81
N ASP A 92 -2.65 -18.46 5.93
CA ASP A 92 -1.67 -18.07 4.92
C ASP A 92 -2.29 -18.03 3.52
N SER A 93 -1.76 -17.15 2.68
CA SER A 93 -2.03 -17.03 1.24
C SER A 93 -0.77 -16.45 0.57
N SER A 94 -0.80 -16.24 -0.74
CA SER A 94 0.34 -15.71 -1.48
C SER A 94 -0.10 -14.84 -2.66
N VAL A 95 0.59 -13.73 -2.87
CA VAL A 95 0.50 -12.89 -4.06
C VAL A 95 1.72 -13.19 -4.93
N ASP A 96 1.51 -13.46 -6.23
CA ASP A 96 2.62 -13.53 -7.18
C ASP A 96 3.11 -12.10 -7.48
N LEU A 97 4.26 -11.75 -6.91
CA LEU A 97 4.91 -10.46 -7.13
C LEU A 97 5.88 -10.49 -8.32
N ASP A 98 6.00 -11.62 -9.04
CA ASP A 98 6.99 -11.86 -10.10
C ASP A 98 8.43 -11.60 -9.58
N ARG A 99 9.04 -10.47 -9.97
CA ARG A 99 10.39 -10.06 -9.55
C ARG A 99 10.38 -8.79 -8.69
N GLU A 100 9.20 -8.38 -8.25
CA GLU A 100 9.00 -7.19 -7.44
C GLU A 100 9.01 -7.53 -5.94
N VAL A 101 9.15 -6.49 -5.11
CA VAL A 101 9.18 -6.62 -3.66
C VAL A 101 8.02 -5.84 -3.05
N ALA A 102 7.33 -6.43 -2.07
CA ALA A 102 6.31 -5.75 -1.27
C ALA A 102 6.89 -4.52 -0.58
N LEU A 103 6.27 -3.36 -0.79
CA LEU A 103 6.70 -2.09 -0.21
C LEU A 103 5.85 -1.71 0.99
N SER A 104 4.52 -1.74 0.83
CA SER A 104 3.60 -1.25 1.86
C SER A 104 2.26 -1.97 1.82
N LEU A 105 1.63 -2.12 2.98
CA LEU A 105 0.30 -2.67 3.18
C LEU A 105 -0.56 -1.66 3.95
N THR A 106 -1.57 -1.10 3.27
CA THR A 106 -2.42 -0.05 3.83
C THR A 106 -3.85 -0.57 4.01
N ARG A 107 -4.42 -0.47 5.21
CA ARG A 107 -5.83 -0.79 5.43
C ARG A 107 -6.73 0.20 4.68
N ILE A 108 -7.73 -0.33 3.99
CA ILE A 108 -8.81 0.46 3.39
C ILE A 108 -10.01 0.43 4.34
N ASN A 109 -10.37 1.59 4.87
CA ASN A 109 -11.52 1.73 5.76
C ASN A 109 -12.81 1.77 4.94
N LEU A 110 -13.25 0.63 4.43
CA LEU A 110 -14.57 0.48 3.81
C LEU A 110 -15.60 0.20 4.90
N GLN A 111 -16.69 0.96 4.90
CA GLN A 111 -17.93 0.61 5.61
C GLN A 111 -18.63 -0.53 4.85
N SER A 112 -18.01 -1.71 4.77
CA SER A 112 -18.59 -2.89 4.13
C SER A 112 -18.79 -4.01 5.12
N SER A 113 -19.93 -4.70 5.01
CA SER A 113 -20.21 -5.94 5.74
C SER A 113 -19.39 -7.14 5.23
N GLU A 114 -18.76 -7.02 4.05
CA GLU A 114 -18.20 -8.16 3.31
C GLU A 114 -16.81 -8.62 3.77
N GLY A 115 -16.05 -7.78 4.48
CA GLY A 115 -14.69 -8.15 4.88
C GLY A 115 -13.83 -6.94 5.26
N ILE A 116 -12.52 -7.18 5.42
CA ILE A 116 -11.55 -6.12 5.69
C ILE A 116 -10.56 -6.07 4.53
N CYS A 117 -10.48 -4.90 3.90
CA CYS A 117 -9.67 -4.70 2.71
C CYS A 117 -8.33 -4.03 3.02
N PHE A 118 -7.30 -4.42 2.28
CA PHE A 118 -5.96 -3.86 2.35
C PHE A 118 -5.43 -3.65 0.93
N LEU A 119 -4.71 -2.55 0.74
CA LEU A 119 -3.92 -2.29 -0.46
C LEU A 119 -2.48 -2.74 -0.21
N LEU A 120 -2.03 -3.74 -0.97
CA LEU A 120 -0.62 -4.10 -1.08
C LEU A 120 -0.04 -3.37 -2.29
N ALA A 121 1.07 -2.66 -2.07
CA ALA A 121 1.82 -1.99 -3.12
C ALA A 121 3.27 -2.50 -3.15
N THR A 122 3.86 -2.59 -4.34
CA THR A 122 5.25 -3.03 -4.54
C THR A 122 6.19 -1.85 -4.81
N THR A 123 7.50 -2.10 -4.69
CA THR A 123 8.56 -1.12 -4.98
C THR A 123 8.50 -0.54 -6.38
N THR A 124 7.91 -1.29 -7.33
CA THR A 124 7.78 -0.92 -8.73
C THR A 124 6.35 -0.57 -9.12
N CYS A 125 5.50 -0.17 -8.17
CA CYS A 125 4.15 0.35 -8.43
C CYS A 125 3.16 -0.70 -8.98
N SER A 126 3.30 -1.99 -8.67
CA SER A 126 2.17 -2.93 -8.78
C SER A 126 1.27 -2.80 -7.55
N LEU A 127 -0.04 -2.95 -7.75
CA LEU A 127 -1.09 -2.68 -6.76
C LEU A 127 -2.07 -3.86 -6.70
N PHE A 128 -2.27 -4.39 -5.50
CA PHE A 128 -3.15 -5.53 -5.23
C PHE A 128 -4.11 -5.22 -4.10
N LEU A 129 -5.38 -5.61 -4.26
CA LEU A 129 -6.40 -5.55 -3.24
C LEU A 129 -6.50 -6.90 -2.54
N LEU A 130 -6.20 -6.91 -1.24
CA LEU A 130 -6.33 -8.07 -0.37
C LEU A 130 -7.62 -7.91 0.43
N ASN A 131 -8.52 -8.89 0.39
CA ASN A 131 -9.73 -8.89 1.21
C ASN A 131 -9.74 -10.12 2.13
N VAL A 132 -9.82 -9.84 3.43
CA VAL A 132 -9.92 -10.84 4.50
C VAL A 132 -11.38 -11.01 4.89
N ASN A 133 -11.94 -12.16 4.53
CA ASN A 133 -13.32 -12.51 4.83
C ASN A 133 -13.37 -13.47 6.03
N ALA A 134 -14.31 -13.23 6.94
CA ALA A 134 -14.60 -14.19 7.99
C ALA A 134 -15.42 -15.34 7.38
N SER A 135 -14.79 -16.48 7.13
CA SER A 135 -15.51 -17.68 6.72
C SER A 135 -16.13 -18.32 7.96
N ILE A 136 -17.45 -18.20 8.07
CA ILE A 136 -18.25 -18.98 9.00
C ILE A 136 -18.72 -20.20 8.22
N ALA A 137 -17.95 -21.28 8.26
CA ALA A 137 -18.46 -22.57 7.81
C ALA A 137 -19.23 -23.22 9.00
N PRO A 138 -20.57 -23.26 8.99
CA PRO A 138 -21.31 -23.99 10.01
C PRO A 138 -21.01 -25.48 9.83
N THR A 139 -20.22 -26.06 10.73
CA THR A 139 -20.10 -27.52 10.82
C THR A 139 -21.03 -27.99 11.93
N PRO A 140 -22.14 -28.68 11.63
CA PRO A 140 -23.04 -29.20 12.66
C PRO A 140 -22.28 -30.07 13.66
N GLY A 141 -22.43 -29.81 14.96
CA GLY A 141 -21.86 -30.63 16.04
C GLY A 141 -20.39 -30.40 16.42
N LYS A 142 -19.68 -29.43 15.81
CA LYS A 142 -18.32 -29.04 16.23
C LYS A 142 -18.24 -27.57 16.61
N ARG A 143 -17.32 -27.21 17.51
CA ARG A 143 -16.98 -25.81 17.81
C ARG A 143 -16.72 -25.08 16.48
N GLN A 144 -17.47 -24.02 16.24
CA GLN A 144 -17.39 -23.19 15.05
C GLN A 144 -15.95 -22.68 14.86
N ARG A 145 -15.24 -23.22 13.87
CA ARG A 145 -13.89 -22.78 13.55
C ARG A 145 -14.02 -21.54 12.68
N LEU A 146 -13.73 -20.38 13.26
CA LEU A 146 -13.59 -19.14 12.50
C LEU A 146 -12.31 -19.24 11.69
N SER A 147 -12.41 -19.62 10.41
CA SER A 147 -11.32 -19.53 9.45
C SER A 147 -11.42 -18.20 8.72
N SER A 148 -10.29 -17.52 8.54
CA SER A 148 -10.25 -16.33 7.67
C SER A 148 -9.78 -16.75 6.29
N GLU A 149 -10.50 -16.32 5.26
CA GLU A 149 -10.12 -16.52 3.87
C GLU A 149 -9.53 -15.23 3.32
N ILE A 150 -8.40 -15.32 2.62
CA ILE A 150 -7.72 -14.17 2.02
C ILE A 150 -7.90 -14.26 0.51
N THR A 151 -8.64 -13.31 -0.04
CA THR A 151 -8.83 -13.16 -1.49
C THR A 151 -7.95 -12.01 -2.01
N ILE A 152 -7.40 -12.17 -3.21
CA ILE A 152 -6.46 -11.23 -3.81
C ILE A 152 -6.97 -10.85 -5.21
N LYS A 153 -7.10 -9.54 -5.46
CA LYS A 153 -7.45 -8.98 -6.77
C LYS A 153 -6.33 -8.05 -7.23
N THR A 154 -5.81 -8.27 -8.43
CA THR A 154 -4.86 -7.33 -9.05
C THR A 154 -5.59 -6.07 -9.50
N ILE A 155 -5.09 -4.90 -9.10
CA ILE A 155 -5.57 -3.60 -9.58
C ILE A 155 -4.70 -3.15 -10.75
N HIS A 156 -3.39 -3.21 -10.58
CA HIS A 156 -2.41 -2.83 -11.60
C HIS A 156 -1.13 -3.64 -11.42
N THR A 157 -0.47 -4.01 -12.51
CA THR A 157 0.86 -4.61 -12.44
C THR A 157 1.74 -4.09 -13.57
N ASN A 158 3.01 -3.89 -13.27
CA ASN A 158 4.04 -3.58 -14.26
C ASN A 158 4.73 -4.84 -14.82
N ALA A 159 4.39 -6.03 -14.29
CA ALA A 159 4.91 -7.29 -14.77
C ALA A 159 4.49 -7.53 -16.23
N ARG A 160 5.43 -7.99 -17.05
CA ARG A 160 5.17 -8.36 -18.44
C ARG A 160 4.38 -9.68 -18.48
N SER A 161 3.06 -9.57 -18.40
CA SER A 161 2.16 -10.70 -18.58
C SER A 161 2.16 -11.13 -20.06
N GLY A 162 2.89 -12.21 -20.38
CA GLY A 162 2.90 -12.85 -21.71
C GLY A 162 4.19 -13.64 -21.98
N ILE A 163 4.09 -14.76 -22.72
CA ILE A 163 5.24 -15.63 -23.07
C ILE A 163 6.35 -14.81 -23.75
N SER A 164 5.98 -13.95 -24.69
CA SER A 164 6.91 -13.04 -25.38
C SER A 164 7.58 -12.05 -24.41
N GLY A 165 6.84 -11.53 -23.44
CA GLY A 165 7.33 -10.57 -22.45
C GLY A 165 8.34 -11.19 -21.47
N LYS A 166 8.07 -12.43 -21.00
CA LYS A 166 8.95 -13.22 -20.13
C LYS A 166 10.19 -13.74 -20.85
N LEU A 167 10.08 -14.12 -22.12
CA LEU A 167 11.23 -14.52 -22.94
C LEU A 167 12.13 -13.32 -23.27
N ALA A 168 11.55 -12.17 -23.61
CA ALA A 168 12.31 -10.96 -23.87
C ALA A 168 13.12 -10.50 -22.64
N SER A 169 12.56 -10.61 -21.43
CA SER A 169 13.30 -10.28 -20.20
C SER A 169 14.39 -11.31 -19.87
N ALA A 170 14.18 -12.60 -20.19
CA ALA A 170 15.17 -13.66 -19.99
C ALA A 170 16.36 -13.57 -20.96
N ILE A 171 16.13 -13.19 -22.22
CA ILE A 171 17.15 -13.17 -23.28
C ILE A 171 17.98 -11.87 -23.24
N PHE A 172 17.34 -10.71 -23.07
CA PHE A 172 18.02 -9.42 -23.26
C PHE A 172 18.38 -8.71 -21.96
N GLY A 173 17.91 -9.20 -20.81
CA GLY A 173 17.98 -8.46 -19.56
C GLY A 173 17.12 -7.18 -19.60
N GLU A 174 16.70 -6.69 -18.43
CA GLU A 174 15.76 -5.56 -18.30
C GLU A 174 16.26 -4.20 -18.79
N GLY A 175 17.51 -4.08 -19.25
CA GLY A 175 18.15 -2.79 -19.53
C GLY A 175 18.30 -2.39 -21.01
N ARG A 176 18.00 -3.27 -21.96
CA ARG A 176 18.36 -3.03 -23.38
C ARG A 176 17.31 -3.54 -24.34
N GLN A 177 16.22 -2.78 -24.55
CA GLN A 177 15.60 -2.61 -25.87
C GLN A 177 14.41 -1.64 -25.85
N SER A 178 14.58 -0.58 -26.66
CA SER A 178 13.60 0.33 -27.28
C SER A 178 12.63 1.12 -26.38
N GLY A 179 12.96 2.40 -26.19
CA GLY A 179 12.15 3.41 -25.49
C GLY A 179 12.31 3.30 -23.98
N ALA A 180 13.09 4.20 -23.38
CA ALA A 180 13.31 4.28 -21.94
C ALA A 180 11.97 4.42 -21.16
N LYS A 181 11.30 3.30 -20.87
CA LYS A 181 10.19 3.29 -19.91
C LYS A 181 10.82 3.46 -18.53
N LYS A 182 10.81 4.72 -18.08
CA LYS A 182 11.21 5.23 -16.75
C LYS A 182 10.84 4.18 -15.69
N LYS A 183 11.83 3.68 -14.95
CA LYS A 183 11.63 2.69 -13.89
C LYS A 183 10.80 3.36 -12.80
N PHE A 184 9.53 2.97 -12.64
CA PHE A 184 8.63 3.58 -11.67
C PHE A 184 9.00 3.10 -10.27
N ARG A 185 9.88 3.82 -9.56
CA ARG A 185 10.10 3.58 -8.13
C ARG A 185 8.92 4.18 -7.37
N LEU A 186 8.08 3.32 -6.80
CA LEU A 186 6.97 3.77 -5.94
C LEU A 186 7.55 4.33 -4.64
N VAL A 187 7.09 5.50 -4.27
CA VAL A 187 7.40 6.16 -3.00
C VAL A 187 6.27 5.90 -2.01
N LYS A 188 5.01 6.09 -2.45
CA LYS A 188 3.84 5.92 -1.60
C LYS A 188 2.61 5.53 -2.41
N ALA A 189 1.76 4.69 -1.85
CA ALA A 189 0.39 4.49 -2.32
C ALA A 189 -0.60 4.99 -1.27
N LEU A 190 -1.47 5.91 -1.67
CA LEU A 190 -2.51 6.49 -0.83
C LEU A 190 -3.88 6.06 -1.34
N VAL A 191 -4.83 5.85 -0.44
CA VAL A 191 -6.22 5.53 -0.80
C VAL A 191 -7.10 6.72 -0.47
N TYR A 192 -7.97 7.10 -1.40
CA TYR A 192 -8.85 8.25 -1.27
C TYR A 192 -10.28 7.90 -1.68
N GLU A 193 -11.26 8.46 -0.96
CA GLU A 193 -12.68 8.37 -1.30
C GLU A 193 -13.11 9.65 -2.01
N GLN A 194 -13.54 9.54 -3.26
CA GLN A 194 -14.07 10.70 -3.99
C GLN A 194 -15.46 11.07 -3.45
N SER A 195 -15.58 12.28 -2.92
CA SER A 195 -16.86 12.87 -2.55
C SER A 195 -17.74 13.06 -3.79
N ASN A 196 -19.02 12.65 -3.70
CA ASN A 196 -20.01 12.85 -4.78
C ASN A 196 -20.19 14.33 -5.20
N GLY A 197 -19.72 15.30 -4.41
CA GLY A 197 -19.81 16.73 -4.69
C GLY A 197 -18.89 17.25 -5.80
N ASP A 198 -17.89 16.48 -6.22
CA ASP A 198 -16.92 16.91 -7.25
C ASP A 198 -17.29 16.44 -8.66
N LEU A 199 -18.43 15.75 -8.82
CA LEU A 199 -18.93 15.31 -10.13
C LEU A 199 -19.75 16.43 -10.79
N VAL A 200 -19.08 17.49 -11.23
CA VAL A 200 -19.63 18.32 -12.31
C VAL A 200 -19.50 17.49 -13.60
N ASN A 201 -20.64 17.07 -14.14
CA ASN A 201 -20.82 16.40 -15.44
C ASN A 201 -20.50 14.90 -15.55
N SER A 202 -21.31 14.06 -14.91
CA SER A 202 -21.59 12.72 -15.46
C SER A 202 -23.05 12.33 -15.20
N ARG A 203 -23.92 12.64 -16.16
CA ARG A 203 -25.24 12.04 -16.25
C ARG A 203 -25.08 10.57 -16.58
N SER A 204 -25.27 9.69 -15.59
CA SER A 204 -25.58 8.29 -15.87
C SER A 204 -26.74 7.84 -14.99
N ASN A 205 -27.90 7.73 -15.63
CA ASN A 205 -29.03 6.96 -15.13
C ASN A 205 -28.59 5.51 -14.97
N ALA A 206 -28.67 4.96 -13.76
CA ALA A 206 -28.59 3.51 -13.57
C ALA A 206 -29.45 3.06 -12.41
N SER A 207 -30.47 2.29 -12.78
CA SER A 207 -31.36 1.48 -11.98
C SER A 207 -30.62 0.44 -11.13
N GLY A 208 -31.29 0.01 -10.06
CA GLY A 208 -30.75 -0.77 -8.95
C GLY A 208 -29.94 -2.03 -9.29
N SER A 209 -28.87 -2.18 -8.52
CA SER A 209 -28.24 -3.45 -8.15
C SER A 209 -27.46 -3.20 -6.86
N SER A 210 -27.89 -3.84 -5.78
CA SER A 210 -27.40 -3.70 -4.41
C SER A 210 -26.04 -4.37 -4.19
N ASN A 211 -25.05 -4.02 -5.01
CA ASN A 211 -23.65 -4.40 -4.78
C ASN A 211 -22.87 -3.14 -4.34
N SER A 212 -22.31 -3.24 -3.13
CA SER A 212 -21.55 -2.25 -2.33
C SER A 212 -21.33 -0.86 -2.95
N ILE A 213 -22.12 0.11 -2.51
CA ILE A 213 -22.01 1.53 -2.88
C ILE A 213 -20.63 2.12 -2.52
N VAL A 214 -19.93 1.54 -1.55
CA VAL A 214 -18.72 2.10 -0.92
C VAL A 214 -17.44 1.91 -1.76
N ALA A 215 -17.34 0.87 -2.57
CA ALA A 215 -16.16 0.68 -3.44
C ALA A 215 -16.23 1.52 -4.73
N LYS A 216 -17.38 2.15 -5.04
CA LYS A 216 -17.62 2.80 -6.34
C LYS A 216 -16.82 4.09 -6.55
N ASN A 217 -16.33 4.71 -5.48
CA ASN A 217 -15.67 6.02 -5.51
C ASN A 217 -14.24 6.02 -4.93
N MET A 218 -13.67 4.84 -4.65
CA MET A 218 -12.34 4.74 -4.05
C MET A 218 -11.27 4.67 -5.12
N HIS A 219 -10.25 5.53 -4.97
CA HIS A 219 -9.11 5.63 -5.87
C HIS A 219 -7.80 5.43 -5.12
N ILE A 220 -6.79 4.99 -5.84
CA ILE A 220 -5.41 4.89 -5.34
C ILE A 220 -4.59 5.98 -6.02
N LEU A 221 -3.99 6.84 -5.21
CA LEU A 221 -2.95 7.77 -5.64
C LEU A 221 -1.59 7.13 -5.39
N ALA A 222 -0.93 6.68 -6.46
CA ALA A 222 0.41 6.14 -6.42
C ALA A 222 1.42 7.24 -6.77
N ALA A 223 2.16 7.69 -5.76
CA ALA A 223 3.26 8.63 -5.89
C ALA A 223 4.55 7.84 -6.17
N THR A 224 5.09 8.03 -7.38
CA THR A 224 6.42 7.55 -7.77
C THR A 224 7.44 8.67 -7.58
N GLU A 225 8.71 8.42 -7.86
CA GLU A 225 9.78 9.43 -7.74
C GLU A 225 9.50 10.73 -8.51
N HIS A 226 8.78 10.66 -9.63
CA HIS A 226 8.52 11.85 -10.48
C HIS A 226 7.05 12.06 -10.86
N HIS A 227 6.23 11.03 -10.74
CA HIS A 227 4.85 11.05 -11.23
C HIS A 227 3.86 10.71 -10.12
N LEU A 228 2.69 11.31 -10.21
CA LEU A 228 1.50 10.88 -9.51
C LEU A 228 0.57 10.14 -10.49
N HIS A 229 0.12 8.97 -10.10
CA HIS A 229 -0.82 8.16 -10.87
C HIS A 229 -2.09 7.92 -10.05
N SER A 230 -3.23 7.97 -10.71
CA SER A 230 -4.52 7.59 -10.10
C SER A 230 -5.04 6.30 -10.71
N TYR A 231 -5.53 5.39 -9.86
CA TYR A 231 -6.12 4.11 -10.26
C TYR A 231 -7.49 3.89 -9.60
N SER A 232 -8.46 3.42 -10.38
CA SER A 232 -9.76 2.97 -9.89
C SER A 232 -9.62 1.59 -9.25
N ILE A 233 -10.02 1.46 -7.98
CA ILE A 233 -10.06 0.16 -7.29
C ILE A 233 -11.15 -0.75 -7.91
N LYS A 234 -12.28 -0.14 -8.27
CA LYS A 234 -13.43 -0.82 -8.85
C LYS A 234 -13.07 -1.40 -10.22
N ASP A 235 -12.60 -0.54 -11.12
CA ASP A 235 -12.42 -0.89 -12.52
C ASP A 235 -11.04 -1.51 -12.80
N SER A 236 -10.15 -1.56 -11.79
CA SER A 236 -8.77 -2.04 -11.95
C SER A 236 -8.05 -1.37 -13.12
N ALA A 237 -8.19 -0.05 -13.20
CA ALA A 237 -7.72 0.73 -14.35
C ALA A 237 -7.05 2.02 -13.90
N LYS A 238 -6.00 2.42 -14.62
CA LYS A 238 -5.39 3.74 -14.48
C LYS A 238 -6.34 4.81 -15.02
N ILE A 239 -6.59 5.84 -14.22
CA ILE A 239 -7.48 6.95 -14.56
C ILE A 239 -6.66 8.07 -15.20
N TRP A 240 -5.60 8.51 -14.51
CA TRP A 240 -4.75 9.60 -14.99
C TRP A 240 -3.32 9.50 -14.48
N SER A 241 -2.45 10.33 -15.05
CA SER A 241 -1.03 10.45 -14.73
C SER A 241 -0.60 11.92 -14.81
N CYS A 242 0.20 12.38 -13.86
CA CYS A 242 0.78 13.73 -13.87
C CYS A 242 2.27 13.67 -13.49
N GLU A 243 3.14 14.31 -14.25
CA GLU A 243 4.55 14.51 -13.86
C GLU A 243 4.62 15.74 -12.97
N LEU A 244 4.98 15.53 -11.70
CA LEU A 244 4.96 16.61 -10.71
C LEU A 244 6.29 17.34 -10.60
N THR A 245 7.38 16.71 -11.02
CA THR A 245 8.72 17.28 -10.84
C THR A 245 8.98 18.50 -11.69
N ASN A 246 8.43 18.58 -12.90
CA ASN A 246 8.56 19.79 -13.72
C ASN A 246 7.82 20.96 -13.05
N ILE A 247 6.60 20.70 -12.57
CA ILE A 247 5.79 21.67 -11.82
C ILE A 247 6.54 22.11 -10.55
N ALA A 248 7.10 21.17 -9.79
CA ALA A 248 7.85 21.46 -8.58
C ALA A 248 9.13 22.27 -8.86
N SER A 249 9.89 21.92 -9.90
CA SER A 249 11.11 22.65 -10.29
C SER A 249 10.80 24.10 -10.69
N GLU A 250 9.72 24.34 -11.44
CA GLU A 250 9.25 25.70 -11.78
C GLU A 250 8.87 26.51 -10.52
N HIS A 251 8.13 25.89 -9.61
CA HIS A 251 7.75 26.53 -8.35
C HIS A 251 8.94 26.77 -7.42
N PHE A 252 9.91 25.87 -7.34
CA PHE A 252 11.10 26.09 -6.53
C PHE A 252 11.99 27.20 -7.11
N ALA A 253 12.25 27.18 -8.42
CA ALA A 253 13.00 28.25 -9.10
C ALA A 253 12.41 29.64 -8.80
N SER A 254 11.09 29.78 -8.94
CA SER A 254 10.40 31.06 -8.72
C SER A 254 10.35 31.49 -7.25
N ASN A 255 10.13 30.57 -6.30
CA ASN A 255 9.86 30.93 -4.90
C ASN A 255 11.07 30.85 -3.95
N LEU A 256 12.04 29.97 -4.21
CA LEU A 256 13.26 29.85 -3.38
C LEU A 256 14.38 30.74 -3.90
N TRP A 257 14.52 30.87 -5.22
CA TRP A 257 15.64 31.55 -5.85
C TRP A 257 15.28 32.90 -6.48
N ASN A 258 14.02 33.36 -6.38
CA ASN A 258 13.56 34.69 -6.83
C ASN A 258 14.07 35.05 -8.24
N SER A 259 13.90 34.15 -9.20
CA SER A 259 14.43 34.24 -10.56
C SER A 259 13.76 35.33 -11.44
N TYR A 260 13.11 36.34 -10.85
CA TYR A 260 12.36 37.35 -11.60
C TYR A 260 13.24 38.40 -12.31
N ASP A 261 14.51 38.57 -11.95
CA ASP A 261 15.26 39.80 -12.32
C ASP A 261 16.64 39.62 -12.99
N VAL A 262 17.10 38.41 -13.35
CA VAL A 262 18.38 38.26 -14.09
C VAL A 262 18.28 37.17 -15.16
N GLU A 263 18.62 37.50 -16.41
CA GLU A 263 18.62 36.58 -17.57
C GLU A 263 19.44 35.29 -17.33
N GLU A 264 20.42 35.32 -16.43
CA GLU A 264 21.22 34.15 -15.99
C GLU A 264 20.40 33.06 -15.29
N TYR A 265 19.25 33.38 -14.67
CA TYR A 265 18.45 32.40 -13.92
C TYR A 265 17.56 31.50 -14.80
N SER A 266 17.38 31.84 -16.08
CA SER A 266 16.62 31.01 -17.03
C SER A 266 17.21 29.60 -17.20
N GLN A 267 18.52 29.46 -17.00
CA GLN A 267 19.25 28.18 -17.09
C GLN A 267 19.02 27.27 -15.88
N TRP A 268 18.62 27.82 -14.73
CA TRP A 268 18.49 27.05 -13.48
C TRP A 268 17.28 26.11 -13.50
N HIS A 269 16.25 26.43 -14.29
CA HIS A 269 15.10 25.55 -14.50
C HIS A 269 15.50 24.18 -15.06
N GLU A 270 16.56 24.11 -15.88
CA GLU A 270 17.08 22.86 -16.43
C GLU A 270 18.02 22.12 -15.46
N GLU A 271 18.59 22.83 -14.47
CA GLU A 271 19.52 22.26 -13.49
C GLU A 271 18.83 21.75 -12.22
N ILE A 272 17.69 22.33 -11.84
CA ILE A 272 16.95 21.96 -10.62
C ILE A 272 16.30 20.58 -10.80
N LYS A 273 16.92 19.60 -10.16
CA LYS A 273 16.40 18.23 -10.07
C LYS A 273 15.53 18.10 -8.84
N THR A 274 14.28 17.73 -9.04
CA THR A 274 13.33 17.44 -7.96
C THR A 274 12.88 16.00 -8.01
N TRP A 275 12.56 15.45 -6.84
CA TRP A 275 11.90 14.17 -6.72
C TRP A 275 11.01 14.09 -5.47
N ILE A 276 10.03 13.20 -5.54
CA ILE A 276 9.08 12.97 -4.44
C ILE A 276 9.74 12.11 -3.36
N LEU A 277 9.64 12.55 -2.11
CA LEU A 277 10.14 11.85 -0.92
C LEU A 277 9.04 11.11 -0.15
N ASP A 278 7.85 11.71 -0.02
CA ASP A 278 6.69 11.09 0.61
C ASP A 278 5.40 11.79 0.14
N ALA A 279 4.27 11.17 0.41
CA ALA A 279 2.97 11.79 0.23
C ALA A 279 2.02 11.36 1.36
N VAL A 280 1.14 12.27 1.76
CA VAL A 280 0.12 12.00 2.79
C VAL A 280 -1.25 12.51 2.35
N ASN A 281 -2.30 11.82 2.79
CA ASN A 281 -3.67 12.27 2.57
C ASN A 281 -3.95 13.53 3.42
N ILE A 282 -4.63 14.49 2.81
CA ILE A 282 -5.27 15.64 3.47
C ILE A 282 -6.76 15.64 3.14
N ARG A 283 -7.56 16.49 3.79
CA ARG A 283 -9.03 16.48 3.66
C ARG A 283 -9.53 16.52 2.20
N ASN A 284 -8.87 17.31 1.34
CA ASN A 284 -9.28 17.54 -0.05
C ASN A 284 -8.13 17.25 -1.04
N GLY A 285 -7.32 16.21 -0.80
CA GLY A 285 -6.26 15.83 -1.73
C GLY A 285 -5.07 15.15 -1.06
N ALA A 286 -3.88 15.39 -1.61
CA ALA A 286 -2.63 14.89 -1.09
C ALA A 286 -1.63 16.03 -0.87
N LEU A 287 -0.88 15.97 0.22
CA LEU A 287 0.32 16.77 0.42
C LEU A 287 1.52 15.93 -0.02
N VAL A 288 2.34 16.47 -0.91
CA VAL A 288 3.51 15.80 -1.47
C VAL A 288 4.76 16.51 -0.99
N LEU A 289 5.70 15.75 -0.43
CA LEU A 289 7.00 16.24 0.00
C LEU A 289 8.02 16.03 -1.13
N PHE A 290 8.72 17.09 -1.51
CA PHE A 290 9.79 17.07 -2.51
C PHE A 290 11.15 17.33 -1.87
N ALA A 291 12.20 16.86 -2.53
CA ALA A 291 13.58 17.30 -2.37
C ALA A 291 14.13 17.78 -3.71
#